data_AF-A0A3C1EYG0-F1
#
_entry.id   AF-A0A3C1EYG0-F1
#
_cell.length_a   1.000
_cell.length_b   1.000
_cell.length_c   1.000
_cell.angle_alpha   90.00
_cell.angle_beta   90.00
_cell.angle_gamma   90.00
#
_symmetry.space_group_name_H-M   'P 1'
#
loop_
_entity.id
_entity.type
_entity.pdbx_description
1 polymer ?
#
loop_
_entity_poly.entity_id
_entity_poly.type
_entity_poly.pdbx_seq_one_letter_code
_entity_poly.pdbx_strand_id
1 'polypeptide(L)' 'VLSRDSQSDIFREKKESCKEDVKSVVVSNIKRAEESLRVLEEFSKIISVDAGAKFKKIRFDIYKLEKEIIQKL' A
#
# COMPACT_ATOMS: atom_id res chain seq x y z
N VAL A 1 -9.57 -19.76 -8.64
CA VAL A 1 -8.20 -19.23 -8.52
C VAL A 1 -7.26 -20.42 -8.50
N LEU A 2 -6.45 -20.62 -9.54
CA LEU A 2 -5.35 -21.59 -9.46
C LEU A 2 -4.43 -21.10 -8.34
N SER A 3 -4.34 -21.87 -7.25
CA SER A 3 -3.54 -21.49 -6.09
C SER A 3 -2.09 -21.38 -6.54
N ARG A 4 -1.49 -20.19 -6.34
CA ARG A 4 -0.04 -20.02 -6.51
C ARG A 4 0.63 -20.98 -5.53
N ASP A 5 1.52 -21.84 -6.01
CA ASP A 5 2.29 -22.70 -5.13
C ASP A 5 3.39 -21.87 -4.46
N SER A 6 3.11 -21.46 -3.22
CA SER A 6 4.04 -20.68 -2.40
C SER A 6 5.33 -21.43 -2.05
N GLN A 7 5.34 -22.77 -2.12
CA GLN A 7 6.51 -23.58 -1.76
C GLN A 7 7.55 -23.61 -2.88
N SER A 8 7.10 -23.60 -4.14
CA SER A 8 7.94 -23.59 -5.35
C SER A 8 8.11 -22.19 -5.96
N ASP A 9 7.75 -21.14 -5.22
CA ASP A 9 7.82 -19.76 -5.71
C ASP A 9 9.28 -19.33 -5.96
N ILE A 10 9.57 -18.97 -7.21
CA ILE A 10 10.90 -18.57 -7.70
C ILE A 10 11.48 -17.41 -6.88
N PHE A 11 10.65 -16.59 -6.23
CA PHE A 11 11.10 -15.47 -5.41
C PHE A 11 11.44 -15.84 -3.96
N ARG A 12 11.19 -17.08 -3.51
CA ARG A 12 11.43 -17.51 -2.11
C ARG A 12 12.91 -17.49 -1.73
N GLU A 13 13.80 -17.85 -2.65
CA GLU A 13 15.26 -17.90 -2.42
C GLU A 13 16.00 -16.65 -2.93
N LYS A 14 15.26 -15.66 -3.46
CA LYS A 14 15.89 -14.45 -3.98
C LYS A 14 16.43 -13.62 -2.81
N LYS A 15 17.75 -13.44 -2.75
CA LYS A 15 18.39 -12.53 -1.79
C LYS A 15 17.76 -11.14 -1.91
N GLU A 16 17.41 -10.55 -0.77
CA GLU A 16 16.90 -9.18 -0.76
C GLU A 16 17.96 -8.26 -1.35
N SER A 17 17.61 -7.59 -2.46
CA SER A 17 18.44 -6.53 -3.03
C SER A 17 18.33 -5.30 -2.15
N CYS A 18 19.46 -4.71 -1.78
CA CYS A 18 19.45 -3.39 -1.14
C CYS A 18 18.73 -2.40 -2.08
N LYS A 19 17.71 -1.72 -1.56
CA LYS A 19 17.14 -0.58 -2.28
C LYS A 19 18.11 0.58 -2.12
N GLU A 20 18.78 0.97 -3.21
CA GLU A 20 19.78 2.04 -3.18
C GLU A 20 19.16 3.44 -3.07
N ASP A 21 17.90 3.59 -3.52
CA ASP A 21 17.21 4.88 -3.56
C ASP A 21 16.13 5.02 -2.46
N VAL A 22 16.37 5.90 -1.50
CA VAL A 22 15.44 6.26 -0.41
C VAL A 22 14.09 6.71 -0.97
N LYS A 23 14.08 7.47 -2.07
CA LYS A 23 12.84 7.95 -2.69
C LYS A 23 11.99 6.78 -3.18
N SER A 24 12.58 5.82 -3.87
CA SER A 24 11.89 4.58 -4.29
C SER A 24 11.31 3.79 -3.12
N VAL A 25 12.02 3.72 -1.99
CA VAL A 25 11.58 3.03 -0.76
C VAL A 25 10.36 3.72 -0.19
N VAL A 26 10.42 5.04 -0.04
CA VAL A 26 9.33 5.86 0.49
C VAL A 26 8.08 5.75 -0.38
N VAL A 27 8.20 5.97 -1.70
CA VAL A 27 7.08 5.86 -2.65
C VAL A 27 6.46 4.47 -2.59
N SER A 28 7.27 3.40 -2.64
CA SER A 28 6.76 2.03 -2.56
C SER A 28 5.94 1.77 -1.29
N ASN A 29 6.38 2.30 -0.14
CA ASN A 29 5.68 2.09 1.12
C ASN A 29 4.41 2.92 1.24
N ILE A 30 4.42 4.15 0.74
CA ILE A 30 3.20 4.98 0.69
C ILE A 30 2.15 4.31 -0.20
N LYS A 31 2.53 3.79 -1.38
CA LYS A 31 1.60 3.02 -2.23
C LYS A 31 0.99 1.79 -1.57
N ARG A 32 1.75 1.06 -0.75
CA ARG A 32 1.20 -0.06 0.04
C ARG A 32 0.24 0.40 1.13
N ALA A 33 0.52 1.53 1.78
CA ALA A 33 -0.39 2.11 2.75
C ALA A 33 -1.71 2.57 2.10
N GLU A 34 -1.63 3.18 0.91
CA GLU A 34 -2.81 3.54 0.10
C GLU A 34 -3.70 2.32 -0.21
N GLU A 35 -3.09 1.21 -0.64
CA GLU A 35 -3.83 -0.01 -0.94
C GLU A 35 -4.40 -0.67 0.32
N SER A 36 -3.64 -0.65 1.43
CA SER A 36 -4.13 -1.13 2.73
C SER A 36 -5.36 -0.35 3.19
N LEU A 37 -5.35 0.97 2.99
CA LEU A 37 -6.50 1.83 3.28
C LEU A 37 -7.68 1.56 2.33
N ARG A 38 -7.42 1.19 1.07
CA ARG A 38 -8.48 0.78 0.14
C ARG A 38 -9.17 -0.50 0.60
N VAL A 39 -8.39 -1.48 1.06
CA VAL A 39 -8.94 -2.71 1.65
C VAL A 39 -9.84 -2.37 2.85
N LEU A 40 -9.35 -1.54 3.78
CA LEU A 40 -10.16 -1.11 4.93
C LEU A 40 -11.40 -0.30 4.50
N GLU A 41 -11.29 0.55 3.48
CA GLU A 41 -12.41 1.29 2.89
C GLU A 41 -13.50 0.34 2.36
N GLU A 42 -13.12 -0.68 1.60
CA GLU A 42 -14.07 -1.63 0.99
C GLU A 42 -14.72 -2.54 2.04
N PHE A 43 -13.93 -3.11 2.96
CA PHE A 43 -14.46 -3.95 4.03
C PHE A 43 -15.36 -3.20 4.99
N SER A 44 -14.98 -1.97 5.38
CA SER A 44 -15.76 -1.19 6.34
C SER A 44 -17.12 -0.77 5.79
N LYS A 45 -17.29 -0.57 4.47
CA LYS A 45 -18.60 -0.27 3.85
C LYS A 45 -19.66 -1.34 4.08
N ILE A 46 -19.24 -2.60 4.29
CA ILE A 46 -20.15 -3.71 4.62
C ILE A 46 -20.71 -3.54 6.04
N ILE A 47 -19.95 -2.91 6.94
CA ILE A 47 -20.28 -2.73 8.36
C ILE A 47 -20.92 -1.36 8.61
N SER A 48 -20.37 -0.30 8.03
CA SER A 48 -20.78 1.08 8.20
C SER A 48 -20.31 1.96 7.04
N VAL A 49 -21.26 2.62 6.39
CA VAL A 49 -20.98 3.59 5.30
C VAL A 49 -20.09 4.73 5.79
N ASP A 50 -20.30 5.22 7.02
CA ASP A 50 -19.49 6.29 7.61
C ASP A 50 -18.04 5.87 7.84
N ALA A 51 -17.81 4.62 8.28
CA ALA A 51 -16.46 4.09 8.40
C ALA A 51 -15.77 4.00 7.03
N GLY A 52 -16.49 3.54 6.00
CA GLY A 52 -16.03 3.57 4.61
C GLY A 52 -15.63 4.97 4.15
N ALA A 53 -16.46 5.99 4.43
CA ALA A 53 -16.16 7.38 4.09
C ALA A 53 -14.91 7.89 4.81
N LYS A 54 -14.69 7.51 6.08
CA LYS A 54 -13.49 7.87 6.84
C LYS A 54 -12.21 7.28 6.23
N PHE A 55 -12.20 5.98 5.92
CA PHE A 55 -11.04 5.35 5.28
C PHE A 55 -10.76 5.92 3.90
N LYS A 56 -11.80 6.20 3.12
CA LYS A 56 -11.66 6.92 1.84
C LYS A 56 -10.96 8.26 2.05
N LYS A 57 -11.41 9.07 3.01
CA LYS A 57 -10.80 10.38 3.32
C LYS A 57 -9.32 10.23 3.68
N ILE A 58 -9.00 9.33 4.61
CA ILE A 58 -7.60 9.07 5.03
C ILE A 58 -6.75 8.67 3.82
N ARG A 59 -7.25 7.82 2.92
CA ARG A 59 -6.52 7.43 1.71
C ARG A 59 -6.19 8.61 0.79
N PHE A 60 -7.12 9.56 0.62
CA PHE A 60 -6.84 10.78 -0.15
C PHE A 60 -5.90 11.74 0.58
N ASP A 61 -5.95 11.80 1.92
CA ASP A 61 -4.99 12.56 2.71
C ASP A 61 -3.56 11.99 2.55
N ILE A 62 -3.43 10.66 2.46
CA ILE A 62 -2.16 10.00 2.14
C ILE A 62 -1.67 10.35 0.73
N TYR A 63 -2.55 10.44 -0.29
CA TYR A 63 -2.14 10.90 -1.63
C TYR A 63 -1.55 12.31 -1.62
N LYS A 64 -2.11 13.19 -0.78
CA LYS A 64 -1.59 14.54 -0.61
C LYS A 64 -0.23 14.50 0.08
N LEU A 65 -0.12 13.74 1.16
CA LEU A 65 1.12 13.58 1.91
C LEU A 65 2.25 12.98 1.05
N GLU A 66 1.93 12.02 0.18
CA GLU A 66 2.87 11.46 -0.79
C GLU A 66 3.52 12.56 -1.63
N LYS A 67 2.71 13.44 -2.22
CA LYS A 67 3.19 14.55 -3.07
C LYS A 67 4.07 15.52 -2.27
N GLU A 68 3.66 15.86 -1.04
CA GLU A 68 4.42 16.76 -0.18
C GLU A 68 5.78 16.17 0.24
N ILE A 69 5.83 14.86 0.52
CA ILE A 69 7.07 14.16 0.85
C ILE A 69 7.98 14.08 -0.38
N ILE A 70 7.45 13.72 -1.55
CA ILE A 70 8.23 13.61 -2.80
C ILE A 70 8.84 14.95 -3.23
N GLN A 71 8.16 16.07 -2.97
CA GLN A 71 8.70 17.41 -3.27
C GLN A 71 9.88 17.79 -2.37
N LYS A 72 9.99 17.19 -1.19
CA LYS A 72 11.04 17.46 -0.20
C LYS A 72 12.20 16.46 -0.25
N LEU A 73 12.08 15.40 -1.07
CA LEU A 73 13.07 14.35 -1.30
C LEU A 73 13.71 14.48 -2.69
#